data_AF-A0A4U0Q828-F1
#
_entry.id   AF-A0A4U0Q828-F1
#
_cell.length_a   1.000
_cell.length_b   1.000
_cell.length_c   1.000
_cell.angle_alpha   90.00
_cell.angle_beta   90.00
_cell.angle_gamma   90.00
#
_symmetry.space_group_name_H-M   'P 1'
#
loop_
_entity.id
_entity.type
_entity.pdbx_description
1 polymer ?
#
loop_
_entity_poly.entity_id
_entity_poly.type
_entity_poly.pdbx_seq_one_letter_code
_entity_poly.pdbx_strand_id
1 'polypeptide(L)'
;MKLIQTILAVGVLSISVSAFAADVCDGKAAGTQPVTAVADNAGFIINNFDMKCSANVILKYEEDGTASVAVGAVSVKGNRMFGGSSEGGAVRDLDACAEKVCDDADAGTAVGKAAGSGS
;
A
#
# COMPACT_ATOMS: atom_id res chain seq x y z
N MET A 1 -16.78 -42.22 -39.98
CA MET A 1 -15.56 -41.38 -40.05
C MET A 1 -15.94 -39.96 -40.40
N LYS A 2 -15.88 -39.01 -39.45
CA LYS A 2 -15.67 -37.59 -39.77
C LYS A 2 -15.25 -36.80 -38.52
N LEU A 3 -13.94 -36.51 -38.50
CA LEU A 3 -13.15 -35.43 -37.90
C LEU A 3 -13.62 -34.70 -36.61
N ILE A 4 -12.83 -34.97 -35.57
CA ILE A 4 -12.45 -34.14 -34.42
C ILE A 4 -12.14 -32.69 -34.81
N GLN A 5 -12.67 -31.71 -34.07
CA GLN A 5 -11.95 -30.48 -33.70
C GLN A 5 -12.48 -29.93 -32.36
N THR A 6 -11.76 -30.22 -31.28
CA THR A 6 -11.91 -29.60 -29.97
C THR A 6 -11.06 -28.32 -29.98
N ILE A 7 -11.68 -27.14 -29.89
CA ILE A 7 -10.95 -25.86 -29.69
C ILE A 7 -11.18 -25.45 -28.24
N LEU A 8 -10.25 -25.80 -27.37
CA LEU A 8 -10.15 -25.27 -26.01
C LEU A 8 -9.22 -24.04 -26.07
N ALA A 9 -9.81 -22.86 -26.22
CA ALA A 9 -9.09 -21.61 -26.06
C ALA A 9 -8.86 -21.37 -24.56
N VAL A 10 -7.73 -21.86 -24.03
CA VAL A 10 -7.23 -21.46 -22.72
C VAL A 10 -6.61 -20.07 -22.88
N GLY A 11 -7.40 -19.04 -22.61
CA GLY A 11 -6.88 -17.68 -22.46
C GLY A 11 -5.93 -17.65 -21.27
N VAL A 12 -4.69 -17.25 -21.52
CA VAL A 12 -3.67 -17.01 -20.49
C VAL A 12 -4.17 -15.86 -19.61
N LEU A 13 -4.73 -16.19 -18.46
CA LEU A 13 -4.94 -15.28 -17.34
C LEU A 13 -3.73 -15.42 -16.43
N SER A 14 -2.75 -14.53 -16.60
CA SER A 14 -1.69 -14.33 -15.62
C SER A 14 -1.27 -12.86 -15.64
N ILE A 15 -2.18 -11.98 -15.21
CA ILE A 15 -1.80 -10.65 -14.72
C ILE A 15 -1.34 -10.86 -13.29
N SER A 16 -0.06 -11.16 -13.13
CA SER A 16 0.60 -11.04 -11.83
C SER A 16 0.97 -9.58 -11.64
N VAL A 17 0.02 -8.77 -11.17
CA VAL A 17 0.35 -7.48 -10.56
C VAL A 17 0.71 -7.81 -9.11
N SER A 18 2.01 -7.81 -8.82
CA SER A 18 2.49 -8.00 -7.47
C SER A 18 2.24 -6.70 -6.70
N ALA A 19 1.13 -6.68 -5.94
CA ALA A 19 0.94 -5.64 -4.94
C ALA A 19 2.07 -5.75 -3.91
N PHE A 20 2.88 -4.71 -3.77
CA PHE A 20 3.97 -4.66 -2.80
C PHE A 20 3.54 -3.80 -1.62
N ALA A 21 3.42 -4.40 -0.43
CA ALA A 21 3.09 -3.68 0.80
C ALA A 21 4.30 -3.65 1.73
N ALA A 22 4.57 -2.50 2.34
CA ALA A 22 5.68 -2.33 3.27
C ALA A 22 5.32 -1.45 4.47
N ASP A 23 5.87 -1.83 5.62
CA ASP A 23 5.84 -1.08 6.86
C ASP A 23 7.07 -0.17 6.92
N VAL A 24 6.87 1.15 6.88
CA VAL A 24 7.97 2.13 6.86
C VAL A 24 8.25 2.64 8.26
N CYS A 25 7.22 3.08 8.96
CA CYS A 25 7.34 3.51 10.35
C CYS A 25 6.54 2.55 11.22
N ASP A 26 7.12 2.10 12.34
CA ASP A 26 6.57 1.06 13.21
C ASP A 26 5.87 1.62 14.47
N GLY A 27 5.87 2.94 14.65
CA GLY A 27 5.30 3.59 15.83
C GLY A 27 5.99 3.27 17.15
N LYS A 28 7.25 2.80 17.13
CA LYS A 28 8.01 2.43 18.35
C LYS A 28 9.26 3.27 18.56
N ALA A 29 10.00 3.54 17.49
CA ALA A 29 11.25 4.30 17.57
C ALA A 29 11.30 5.42 16.53
N ALA A 30 11.86 6.57 16.92
CA ALA A 30 12.17 7.63 15.98
C ALA A 30 13.47 7.27 15.26
N GLY A 31 13.56 7.58 13.97
CA GLY A 31 14.75 7.26 13.19
C GLY A 31 14.55 7.43 11.69
N THR A 32 15.58 7.09 10.94
CA THR A 32 15.52 7.04 9.49
C THR A 32 15.28 5.60 9.06
N GLN A 33 14.25 5.37 8.24
CA GLN A 33 13.88 4.06 7.72
C GLN A 33 14.04 4.07 6.20
N PRO A 34 14.80 3.12 5.63
CA PRO A 34 14.99 3.07 4.20
C PRO A 34 13.74 2.57 3.50
N VAL A 35 13.32 3.27 2.45
CA VAL A 35 12.33 2.79 1.48
C VAL A 35 13.09 2.40 0.22
N THR A 36 12.97 1.13 -0.15
CA THR A 36 13.70 0.53 -1.27
C THR A 36 12.77 0.38 -2.46
N ALA A 37 13.19 0.88 -3.61
CA ALA A 37 12.50 0.67 -4.87
C ALA A 37 12.47 -0.83 -5.21
N VAL A 38 11.34 -1.28 -5.78
CA VAL A 38 11.25 -2.65 -6.29
C VAL A 38 12.26 -2.81 -7.44
N ALA A 39 12.97 -3.95 -7.44
CA ALA A 39 13.99 -4.25 -8.45
C ALA A 39 13.44 -4.11 -9.88
N ASP A 40 14.34 -3.77 -10.81
CA ASP A 40 14.05 -3.60 -12.24
C ASP A 40 12.94 -2.57 -12.54
N ASN A 41 12.70 -1.63 -11.62
CA ASN A 41 11.62 -0.63 -11.70
C ASN A 41 10.23 -1.26 -11.84
N ALA A 42 10.00 -2.41 -11.20
CA ALA A 42 8.70 -3.07 -11.23
C ALA A 42 7.66 -2.42 -10.30
N GLY A 43 8.07 -1.47 -9.46
CA GLY A 43 7.23 -0.69 -8.54
C GLY A 43 7.07 0.77 -8.96
N PHE A 44 6.15 1.48 -8.32
CA PHE A 44 5.88 2.91 -8.52
C PHE A 44 7.04 3.77 -7.99
N ILE A 45 7.64 3.36 -6.87
CA ILE A 45 8.84 3.95 -6.28
C ILE A 45 10.05 3.45 -7.07
N ILE A 46 10.66 4.35 -7.85
CA ILE A 46 11.81 4.05 -8.72
C ILE A 46 13.18 4.38 -8.10
N ASN A 47 13.21 5.16 -7.02
CA ASN A 47 14.44 5.55 -6.34
C ASN A 47 14.36 5.19 -4.87
N ASN A 48 15.45 4.66 -4.32
CA ASN A 48 15.57 4.47 -2.88
C ASN A 48 15.59 5.83 -2.19
N PHE A 49 14.94 5.92 -1.03
CA PHE A 49 14.97 7.12 -0.21
C PHE A 49 14.86 6.78 1.27
N ASP A 50 15.25 7.76 2.08
CA ASP A 50 15.27 7.65 3.53
C ASP A 50 14.07 8.39 4.14
N MET A 51 13.16 7.67 4.77
CA MET A 51 12.00 8.23 5.46
C MET A 51 12.32 8.54 6.91
N LYS A 52 12.03 9.75 7.38
CA LYS A 52 12.17 10.10 8.81
C LYS A 52 10.89 9.74 9.57
N CYS A 53 10.99 8.71 10.39
CA CYS A 53 9.92 8.24 11.25
C CYS A 53 9.96 8.87 12.64
N SER A 54 8.78 9.21 13.15
CA SER A 54 8.57 9.56 14.56
C SER A 54 8.26 8.29 15.35
N ALA A 55 8.68 8.24 16.62
CA ALA A 55 8.39 7.14 17.53
C ALA A 55 6.90 6.90 17.81
N ASN A 56 6.00 7.68 17.22
CA ASN A 56 4.57 7.55 17.41
C ASN A 56 3.79 7.33 16.12
N VAL A 57 4.44 7.40 14.96
CA VAL A 57 3.76 7.28 13.66
C VAL A 57 3.97 5.86 13.16
N ILE A 58 2.87 5.21 12.82
CA ILE A 58 2.89 4.00 12.01
C ILE A 58 2.51 4.44 10.60
N LEU A 59 3.36 4.12 9.62
CA LEU A 59 3.16 4.48 8.22
C LEU A 59 3.45 3.27 7.36
N LYS A 60 2.49 2.93 6.52
CA LYS A 60 2.56 1.84 5.55
C LYS A 60 2.30 2.40 4.15
N TYR A 61 2.83 1.72 3.15
CA TYR A 61 2.44 1.95 1.77
C TYR A 61 2.22 0.64 1.04
N GLU A 62 1.44 0.71 -0.03
CA GLU A 62 1.19 -0.37 -0.97
C GLU A 62 1.35 0.16 -2.40
N GLU A 63 2.03 -0.60 -3.24
CA GLU A 63 2.22 -0.31 -4.67
C GLU A 63 1.46 -1.33 -5.52
N ASP A 64 0.70 -0.88 -6.50
CA ASP A 64 0.12 -1.74 -7.55
C ASP A 64 1.01 -1.69 -8.80
N GLY A 65 2.13 -2.43 -8.72
CA GLY A 65 3.19 -2.37 -9.73
C GLY A 65 3.66 -0.93 -9.97
N THR A 66 3.74 -0.51 -11.23
CA THR A 66 4.13 0.85 -11.62
C THR A 66 2.95 1.82 -11.74
N ALA A 67 1.72 1.35 -11.52
CA ALA A 67 0.52 2.12 -11.80
C ALA A 67 0.18 3.11 -10.68
N SER A 68 0.24 2.66 -9.43
CA SER A 68 -0.14 3.48 -8.27
C SER A 68 0.64 3.12 -7.01
N VAL A 69 0.66 4.07 -6.07
CA VAL A 69 1.07 3.87 -4.69
C VAL A 69 0.02 4.48 -3.77
N ALA A 70 -0.35 3.77 -2.73
CA ALA A 70 -1.20 4.23 -1.65
C ALA A 70 -0.40 4.28 -0.35
N VAL A 71 -0.70 5.26 0.50
CA VAL A 71 -0.11 5.39 1.83
C VAL A 71 -1.21 5.42 2.88
N GLY A 72 -0.96 4.74 4.00
CA GLY A 72 -1.80 4.75 5.18
C GLY A 72 -0.96 5.09 6.40
N ALA A 73 -1.44 6.01 7.23
CA ALA A 73 -0.74 6.43 8.43
C ALA A 73 -1.67 6.60 9.61
N VAL A 74 -1.17 6.22 10.78
CA VAL A 74 -1.82 6.42 12.08
C VAL A 74 -0.81 6.86 13.13
N SER A 75 -1.32 7.22 14.30
CA SER A 75 -0.50 7.53 15.45
C SER A 75 -0.87 6.65 16.64
N VAL A 76 0.12 6.05 17.29
CA VAL A 76 -0.04 5.30 18.57
C VAL A 76 -0.38 6.20 19.75
N LYS A 77 -0.65 7.49 19.50
CA LYS A 77 -1.19 8.45 20.47
C LYS A 77 -2.50 9.08 20.00
N GLY A 78 -2.92 8.79 18.77
CA GLY A 78 -4.12 9.34 18.13
C GLY A 78 -5.20 8.28 17.97
N ASN A 79 -6.36 8.72 17.48
CA ASN A 79 -7.50 7.87 17.15
C ASN A 79 -8.05 8.22 15.76
N ARG A 80 -7.18 8.55 14.80
CA ARG A 80 -7.59 8.85 13.43
C ARG A 80 -6.64 8.18 12.46
N MET A 81 -7.23 7.60 11.43
CA MET A 81 -6.53 7.06 10.27
C MET A 81 -6.48 8.09 9.16
N PHE A 82 -5.31 8.23 8.54
CA PHE A 82 -5.12 9.11 7.39
C PHE A 82 -4.57 8.29 6.22
N GLY A 83 -4.95 8.68 5.01
CA GLY A 83 -4.37 8.07 3.82
C GLY A 83 -4.57 8.89 2.56
N GLY A 84 -3.87 8.47 1.52
CA GLY A 84 -3.93 9.05 0.18
C GLY A 84 -3.21 8.16 -0.83
N SER A 85 -3.41 8.42 -2.11
CA SER A 85 -2.78 7.66 -3.19
C SER A 85 -2.29 8.57 -4.31
N SER A 86 -1.42 8.04 -5.17
CA SER A 86 -0.94 8.74 -6.37
C SER A 86 -1.99 8.88 -7.48
N GLU A 87 -3.08 8.11 -7.41
CA GLU A 87 -4.20 8.19 -8.36
C GLU A 87 -5.06 9.44 -8.18
N GLY A 88 -4.90 10.14 -7.06
CA GLY A 88 -5.52 11.43 -6.80
C GLY A 88 -6.14 11.54 -5.41
N GLY A 89 -6.48 12.78 -5.05
CA GLY A 89 -7.01 13.12 -3.73
C GLY A 89 -5.92 13.67 -2.79
N ALA A 90 -6.31 14.62 -1.95
CA ALA A 90 -5.46 15.05 -0.85
C ALA A 90 -5.37 13.95 0.20
N VAL A 91 -4.31 13.96 1.02
CA VAL A 91 -4.29 13.20 2.27
C VAL A 91 -5.52 13.59 3.07
N ARG A 92 -6.35 12.60 3.40
CA ARG A 92 -7.62 12.82 4.09
C ARG A 92 -7.71 11.94 5.32
N ASP A 93 -8.54 12.41 6.24
CA ASP A 93 -9.01 11.62 7.36
C ASP A 93 -9.96 10.54 6.83
N LEU A 94 -9.66 9.28 7.13
CA LEU A 94 -10.39 8.12 6.63
C LEU A 94 -11.44 7.66 7.63
N ASP A 95 -11.04 7.46 8.89
CA ASP A 95 -11.92 7.00 9.96
C ASP A 95 -11.26 7.10 11.35
N ALA A 96 -12.03 6.81 12.39
CA ALA A 96 -11.49 6.52 13.71
C ALA A 96 -10.88 5.10 13.76
N CYS A 97 -9.87 4.92 14.60
CA CYS A 97 -9.26 3.61 14.85
C CYS A 97 -10.23 2.72 15.62
N ALA A 98 -10.09 1.40 15.45
CA ALA A 98 -11.00 0.45 16.09
C ALA A 98 -10.92 0.55 17.63
N GLU A 99 -9.70 0.77 18.13
CA GLU A 99 -9.45 1.07 19.53
C GLU A 99 -9.32 2.58 19.79
N LYS A 100 -9.30 2.96 21.08
CA LYS A 100 -9.12 4.37 21.49
C LYS A 100 -7.78 4.94 21.03
N VAL A 101 -6.79 4.09 20.77
CA VAL A 101 -5.46 4.43 20.29
C VAL A 101 -5.16 3.55 19.10
N CYS A 102 -4.66 4.14 18.01
CA CYS A 102 -4.41 3.39 16.79
C CYS A 102 -3.23 2.43 16.92
N ASP A 103 -3.30 1.32 16.18
CA ASP A 103 -2.26 0.31 16.10
C ASP A 103 -1.81 0.02 14.65
N ASP A 104 -1.03 -1.04 14.48
CA ASP A 104 -0.51 -1.46 13.18
C ASP A 104 -1.60 -1.94 12.20
N ALA A 105 -2.66 -2.58 12.72
CA ALA A 105 -3.78 -3.05 11.91
C ALA A 105 -4.62 -1.88 11.38
N ASP A 106 -4.76 -0.80 12.16
CA ASP A 106 -5.39 0.43 11.69
C ASP A 106 -4.59 1.07 10.53
N ALA A 107 -3.26 1.05 10.59
CA ALA A 107 -2.43 1.53 9.48
C ALA A 107 -2.61 0.69 8.21
N GLY A 108 -2.73 -0.64 8.36
CA GLY A 108 -3.07 -1.56 7.27
C GLY A 108 -4.45 -1.28 6.67
N THR A 109 -5.43 -0.98 7.52
CA THR A 109 -6.78 -0.59 7.08
C THR A 109 -6.76 0.76 6.35
N ALA A 110 -5.95 1.71 6.82
CA ALA A 110 -5.81 3.02 6.22
C ALA A 110 -5.23 2.94 4.80
N VAL A 111 -4.18 2.14 4.58
CA VAL A 111 -3.58 1.99 3.24
C VAL A 111 -4.54 1.29 2.28
N GLY A 112 -5.26 0.26 2.72
CA GLY A 112 -6.27 -0.40 1.88
C GLY A 112 -7.43 0.53 1.49
N LYS A 113 -7.89 1.38 2.42
CA LYS A 113 -8.91 2.42 2.13
C LYS A 113 -8.37 3.51 1.19
N ALA A 114 -7.08 3.81 1.26
CA ALA A 114 -6.45 4.77 0.35
C ALA A 114 -6.35 4.20 -1.07
N ALA A 115 -5.92 2.94 -1.22
CA ALA A 115 -5.83 2.24 -2.50
C ALA A 115 -7.19 2.08 -3.19
N GLY A 116 -8.23 1.70 -2.44
CA GLY A 116 -9.58 1.47 -2.98
C GLY A 116 -10.37 2.74 -3.36
N SER A 117 -9.77 3.93 -3.30
CA SER A 117 -10.47 5.19 -3.52
C SER A 117 -10.15 5.90 -4.84
N GLY A 118 -9.34 5.27 -5.70
CA GLY A 118 -9.09 5.68 -7.08
C GLY A 118 -10.16 5.24 -8.08
N SER A 119 -11.30 4.69 -7.64
CA SER A 119 -12.40 4.20 -8.51
C SER A 119 -13.70 4.96 -8.31
#